data_AF-A0A090QNE2-F1
#
_entry.id   AF-A0A090QNE2-F1
#
_cell.length_a   1.000
_cell.length_b   1.000
_cell.length_c   1.000
_cell.angle_alpha   90.00
_cell.angle_beta   90.00
_cell.angle_gamma   90.00
#
_symmetry.space_group_name_H-M   'P 1'
#
loop_
_entity.id
_entity.type
_entity.pdbx_description
1 polymer ?
#
loop_
_entity_poly.entity_id
_entity_poly.type
_entity_poly.pdbx_seq_one_letter_code
_entity_poly.pdbx_strand_id
1 'polypeptide(L)'
;MKGYFLSKIMYGDDRLTQPLLRMKDGKYDKNGDFTPISWDQAFDIMAEKWKATLKAKGPEAIGMFGSGQWTIYEGYAASKLMKAGFRSNNIDPNARHCMASAVVVYAYLRDG
;
A
#
# COMPACT_ATOMS: atom_id res chain seq x y z
N MET A 1 -6.17 28.45 5.81
CA MET A 1 -7.52 27.82 5.83
C MET A 1 -7.50 26.32 6.15
N LYS A 2 -6.90 25.43 5.34
CA LYS A 2 -6.97 23.96 5.55
C LYS A 2 -6.68 23.48 6.98
N GLY A 3 -5.61 23.97 7.61
CA GLY A 3 -5.22 23.57 8.96
C GLY A 3 -6.27 23.85 10.05
N TYR A 4 -7.04 24.92 9.91
CA TYR A 4 -8.10 25.26 10.87
C TYR A 4 -9.30 24.30 10.83
N PHE A 5 -9.44 23.53 9.75
CA PHE A 5 -10.54 22.57 9.57
C PHE A 5 -10.11 21.11 9.82
N LEU A 6 -8.94 20.89 10.43
CA LEU A 6 -8.48 19.54 10.80
C LEU A 6 -9.48 18.81 11.73
N SER A 7 -10.30 19.54 12.49
CA SER A 7 -11.36 18.95 13.31
C SER A 7 -12.44 18.21 12.51
N LYS A 8 -12.48 18.32 11.17
CA LYS A 8 -13.52 17.71 10.33
C LYS A 8 -13.04 16.51 9.50
N ILE A 9 -11.76 16.40 9.19
CA ILE A 9 -11.25 15.48 8.13
C ILE A 9 -11.47 13.99 8.45
N MET A 10 -11.66 13.65 9.71
CA MET A 10 -11.90 12.27 10.15
C MET A 10 -13.40 11.92 10.18
N TYR A 11 -14.31 12.89 10.13
CA TYR A 11 -15.73 12.68 10.41
C TYR A 11 -16.62 12.72 9.16
N GLY A 12 -16.10 12.25 8.02
CA GLY A 12 -16.94 11.93 6.86
C GLY A 12 -17.79 10.69 7.18
N ASP A 13 -19.07 10.72 6.79
CA ASP A 13 -20.04 9.64 7.09
C ASP A 13 -19.72 8.33 6.34
N ASP A 14 -18.91 8.40 5.30
CA ASP A 14 -18.49 7.30 4.42
C ASP A 14 -17.14 6.68 4.80
N ARG A 15 -16.64 6.93 6.02
CA ARG A 15 -15.39 6.33 6.50
C ARG A 15 -15.49 4.80 6.40
N LEU A 16 -14.48 4.18 5.80
CA LEU A 16 -14.35 2.72 5.77
C LEU A 16 -14.22 2.17 7.20
N THR A 17 -15.13 1.29 7.60
CA THR A 17 -15.20 0.68 8.94
C THR A 17 -14.96 -0.82 8.95
N GLN A 18 -14.95 -1.46 7.79
CA GLN A 18 -14.78 -2.90 7.64
C GLN A 18 -14.03 -3.23 6.34
N PRO A 19 -13.30 -4.36 6.27
CA PRO A 19 -12.73 -4.84 5.02
C PRO A 19 -13.82 -5.12 3.98
N LEU A 20 -13.53 -4.80 2.73
CA LEU A 20 -14.42 -5.03 1.59
C LEU A 20 -13.69 -5.88 0.55
N LEU A 21 -14.35 -6.94 0.08
CA LEU A 21 -13.82 -7.82 -0.95
C LEU A 21 -14.80 -7.92 -2.11
N ARG A 22 -14.27 -7.98 -3.34
CA ARG A 22 -15.10 -8.26 -4.51
C ARG A 22 -15.56 -9.71 -4.50
N MET A 23 -16.88 -9.91 -4.42
CA MET A 23 -17.50 -11.21 -4.27
C MET A 23 -18.55 -11.45 -5.36
N LYS A 24 -18.62 -12.69 -5.83
CA LYS A 24 -19.69 -13.20 -6.69
C LYS A 24 -19.96 -14.65 -6.33
N ASP A 25 -21.22 -15.03 -6.15
CA ASP A 25 -21.63 -16.39 -5.77
C ASP A 25 -20.90 -16.94 -4.52
N GLY A 26 -20.73 -16.08 -3.51
CA GLY A 26 -20.13 -16.45 -2.22
C GLY A 26 -18.60 -16.63 -2.22
N LYS A 27 -17.90 -16.28 -3.31
CA LYS A 27 -16.44 -16.40 -3.43
C LYS A 27 -15.82 -15.13 -4.01
N TYR A 28 -14.50 -14.98 -3.83
CA TYR A 28 -13.73 -13.91 -4.46
C TYR A 28 -13.86 -13.98 -5.99
N ASP A 29 -14.23 -12.85 -6.61
CA ASP A 29 -14.29 -12.69 -8.05
C ASP A 29 -13.83 -11.28 -8.43
N LYS A 30 -12.96 -11.15 -9.44
CA LYS A 30 -12.46 -9.85 -9.90
C LYS A 30 -13.57 -8.94 -10.45
N ASN A 31 -14.64 -9.53 -10.95
CA ASN A 31 -15.80 -8.85 -11.52
C ASN A 31 -16.98 -8.78 -10.54
N GLY A 32 -16.77 -9.18 -9.27
CA GLY A 32 -17.78 -9.09 -8.22
C GLY A 32 -17.94 -7.69 -7.64
N ASP A 33 -19.04 -7.51 -6.91
CA ASP A 33 -19.33 -6.30 -6.13
C ASP A 33 -18.66 -6.35 -4.76
N PHE A 34 -18.37 -5.18 -4.18
CA PHE A 34 -17.78 -5.11 -2.85
C PHE A 34 -18.78 -5.58 -1.79
N THR A 35 -18.37 -6.58 -1.03
CA THR A 35 -19.12 -7.12 0.10
C THR A 35 -18.24 -7.09 1.36
N PRO A 36 -18.79 -6.74 2.54
CA PRO A 36 -18.08 -6.83 3.80
C PRO A 36 -17.57 -8.24 4.13
N ILE A 37 -16.36 -8.32 4.68
CA ILE A 37 -15.75 -9.56 5.18
C ILE A 37 -15.02 -9.32 6.50
N SER A 38 -14.66 -10.38 7.22
CA SER A 38 -13.82 -10.25 8.42
C SER A 38 -12.37 -9.91 8.09
N TRP A 39 -11.63 -9.40 9.08
CA TRP A 39 -10.19 -9.17 8.95
C TRP A 39 -9.41 -10.46 8.67
N ASP A 40 -9.79 -11.58 9.30
CA ASP A 40 -9.14 -12.88 9.06
C ASP A 40 -9.30 -13.31 7.59
N GLN A 41 -10.52 -13.20 7.04
CA GLN A 41 -10.78 -13.51 5.64
C GLN A 41 -9.98 -12.60 4.70
N ALA A 42 -9.86 -11.32 5.02
CA ALA A 42 -9.09 -10.37 4.21
C ALA A 42 -7.62 -10.75 4.17
N PHE A 43 -7.01 -11.03 5.31
CA PHE A 43 -5.60 -11.42 5.39
C PHE A 43 -5.33 -12.80 4.80
N ASP A 44 -6.22 -13.78 4.99
CA ASP A 44 -6.09 -15.11 4.40
C ASP A 44 -6.02 -15.04 2.87
N ILE A 45 -6.92 -14.28 2.26
CA ILE A 45 -6.97 -14.11 0.81
C ILE A 45 -5.75 -13.32 0.32
N MET A 46 -5.36 -12.25 1.01
CA MET A 46 -4.15 -11.50 0.67
C MET A 46 -2.91 -12.40 0.72
N ALA A 47 -2.75 -13.19 1.78
CA ALA A 47 -1.63 -14.10 1.96
C ALA A 47 -1.62 -15.23 0.92
N GLU A 48 -2.78 -15.80 0.59
CA GLU A 48 -2.93 -16.80 -0.48
C GLU A 48 -2.41 -16.25 -1.81
N LYS A 49 -2.92 -15.08 -2.24
CA LYS A 49 -2.53 -14.46 -3.53
C LYS A 49 -1.05 -14.06 -3.55
N TRP A 50 -0.55 -13.53 -2.44
CA TRP A 50 0.87 -13.18 -2.29
C TRP A 50 1.78 -14.40 -2.40
N LYS A 51 1.50 -15.46 -1.64
CA LYS A 51 2.28 -16.71 -1.67
C LYS A 51 2.23 -17.38 -3.05
N ALA A 52 1.05 -17.43 -3.69
CA ALA A 52 0.90 -17.97 -5.03
C ALA A 52 1.73 -17.20 -6.07
N THR A 53 1.71 -15.86 -6.01
CA THR A 53 2.46 -15.00 -6.92
C THR A 53 3.96 -15.13 -6.71
N LEU A 54 4.42 -15.09 -5.46
CA LEU A 54 5.82 -15.32 -5.10
C LEU A 54 6.34 -16.66 -5.60
N LYS A 55 5.57 -17.74 -5.39
CA LYS A 55 5.93 -19.09 -5.84
C LYS A 55 6.04 -19.19 -7.36
N ALA A 56 5.12 -18.54 -8.08
CA ALA A 56 5.04 -18.67 -9.53
C ALA A 56 6.00 -17.74 -10.30
N LYS A 57 6.26 -16.53 -9.78
CA LYS A 57 6.92 -15.46 -10.53
C LYS A 57 8.06 -14.77 -9.76
N GLY A 58 8.31 -15.15 -8.52
CA GLY A 58 9.36 -14.57 -7.69
C GLY A 58 9.03 -13.16 -7.15
N PRO A 59 10.00 -12.51 -6.49
CA PRO A 59 9.80 -11.25 -5.77
C PRO A 59 9.57 -10.03 -6.67
N GLU A 60 9.89 -10.11 -7.95
CA GLU A 60 9.67 -9.00 -8.90
C GLU A 60 8.20 -8.89 -9.36
N ALA A 61 7.35 -9.88 -9.01
CA ALA A 61 5.94 -9.91 -9.39
C ALA A 61 4.97 -9.39 -8.31
N ILE A 62 5.50 -9.00 -7.16
CA ILE A 62 4.78 -8.34 -6.06
C ILE A 62 5.22 -6.87 -6.00
N GLY A 63 4.41 -6.02 -5.40
CA GLY A 63 4.76 -4.62 -5.23
C GLY A 63 3.91 -3.93 -4.17
N MET A 64 4.41 -2.79 -3.70
CA MET A 64 3.73 -1.92 -2.75
C MET A 64 3.88 -0.47 -3.21
N PHE A 65 2.76 0.23 -3.34
CA PHE A 65 2.76 1.66 -3.62
C PHE A 65 2.45 2.42 -2.33
N GLY A 66 3.46 3.12 -1.81
CA GLY A 66 3.40 3.77 -0.50
C GLY A 66 3.00 5.24 -0.54
N SER A 67 3.12 5.93 0.59
CA SER A 67 2.82 7.35 0.69
C SER A 67 3.82 8.12 1.54
N GLY A 68 4.10 9.36 1.15
CA GLY A 68 4.78 10.35 2.01
C GLY A 68 3.90 10.85 3.17
N GLN A 69 2.63 10.44 3.22
CA GLN A 69 1.71 10.71 4.34
C GLN A 69 1.74 9.61 5.41
N TRP A 70 2.47 8.51 5.18
CA TRP A 70 2.74 7.54 6.23
C TRP A 70 3.51 8.19 7.38
N THR A 71 3.29 7.66 8.58
CA THR A 71 4.24 7.87 9.67
C THR A 71 5.60 7.27 9.31
N ILE A 72 6.65 7.76 9.96
CA ILE A 72 8.01 7.24 9.78
C ILE A 72 8.06 5.72 10.00
N TYR A 73 7.34 5.24 11.02
CA TYR A 73 7.35 3.83 11.42
C TYR A 73 6.62 2.93 10.42
N GLU A 74 5.50 3.39 9.84
CA GLU A 74 4.79 2.65 8.79
C GLU A 74 5.67 2.51 7.54
N GLY A 75 6.32 3.60 7.10
CA GLY A 75 7.25 3.57 5.98
C GLY A 75 8.46 2.65 6.23
N TYR A 76 9.00 2.67 7.46
CA TYR A 76 10.10 1.79 7.86
C TYR A 76 9.68 0.32 7.87
N ALA A 77 8.52 0.00 8.46
CA ALA A 77 7.98 -1.35 8.51
C ALA A 77 7.70 -1.89 7.11
N ALA A 78 7.07 -1.09 6.24
CA ALA A 78 6.84 -1.41 4.83
C ALA A 78 8.14 -1.68 4.06
N SER A 79 9.15 -0.83 4.25
CA SER A 79 10.48 -1.00 3.63
C SER A 79 11.15 -2.31 4.06
N LYS A 80 11.13 -2.63 5.37
CA LYS A 80 11.66 -3.91 5.86
C LYS A 80 10.89 -5.11 5.34
N LEU A 81 9.55 -5.03 5.34
CA LEU A 81 8.70 -6.09 4.83
C LEU A 81 9.03 -6.39 3.36
N MET A 82 9.07 -5.38 2.52
CA MET A 82 9.33 -5.54 1.08
C MET A 82 10.79 -5.93 0.79
N LYS A 83 11.76 -5.15 1.28
CA LYS A 83 13.17 -5.31 0.89
C LYS A 83 13.86 -6.46 1.62
N ALA A 84 13.57 -6.66 2.91
CA ALA A 84 14.23 -7.70 3.70
C ALA A 84 13.38 -8.97 3.81
N GLY A 85 12.07 -8.84 4.03
CA GLY A 85 11.17 -9.99 4.14
C GLY A 85 10.95 -10.67 2.79
N PHE A 86 10.38 -9.92 1.84
CA PHE A 86 10.02 -10.45 0.53
C PHE A 86 11.12 -10.36 -0.51
N ARG A 87 12.23 -9.69 -0.18
CA ARG A 87 13.40 -9.52 -1.06
C ARG A 87 13.04 -8.87 -2.40
N SER A 88 12.10 -7.93 -2.36
CA SER A 88 11.62 -7.18 -3.51
C SER A 88 11.95 -5.70 -3.35
N ASN A 89 12.46 -5.08 -4.41
CA ASN A 89 12.65 -3.64 -4.46
C ASN A 89 11.45 -2.86 -5.01
N ASN A 90 10.34 -3.56 -5.32
CA ASN A 90 9.11 -2.96 -5.83
C ASN A 90 8.30 -2.27 -4.73
N ILE A 91 8.92 -1.28 -4.09
CA ILE A 91 8.30 -0.36 -3.15
C ILE A 91 8.67 1.06 -3.57
N ASP A 92 7.65 1.86 -3.92
CA ASP A 92 7.85 3.26 -4.32
C ASP A 92 6.67 4.10 -3.80
N PRO A 93 6.89 5.30 -3.25
CA PRO A 93 5.83 6.12 -2.71
C PRO A 93 5.28 7.13 -3.73
N ASN A 94 4.10 7.69 -3.46
CA ASN A 94 3.58 8.86 -4.20
C ASN A 94 4.57 10.05 -4.26
N ALA A 95 5.50 10.16 -3.31
CA ALA A 95 6.56 11.17 -3.31
C ALA A 95 7.48 11.09 -4.54
N ARG A 96 7.51 9.95 -5.26
CA ARG A 96 8.14 9.84 -6.59
C ARG A 96 7.62 10.91 -7.55
N HIS A 97 6.31 11.15 -7.53
CA HIS A 97 5.65 12.14 -8.39
C HIS A 97 5.76 13.57 -7.86
N CYS A 98 6.41 13.78 -6.71
CA CYS A 98 6.53 15.10 -6.07
C CYS A 98 8.00 15.53 -5.97
N MET A 99 8.81 14.75 -5.27
CA MET A 99 10.14 15.17 -4.81
C MET A 99 11.30 14.47 -5.51
N ALA A 100 11.06 13.49 -6.39
CA ALA A 100 12.14 12.69 -6.99
C ALA A 100 13.18 13.54 -7.74
N SER A 101 12.74 14.50 -8.57
CA SER A 101 13.66 15.38 -9.30
C SER A 101 14.52 16.22 -8.35
N ALA A 102 13.93 16.74 -7.28
CA ALA A 102 14.66 17.54 -6.28
C ALA A 102 15.72 16.70 -5.55
N VAL A 103 15.40 15.45 -5.20
CA VAL A 103 16.36 14.53 -4.56
C VAL A 103 17.53 14.22 -5.49
N VAL A 104 17.27 13.97 -6.77
CA VAL A 104 18.31 13.66 -7.75
C VAL A 104 19.26 14.85 -7.93
N VAL A 105 18.72 16.06 -8.09
CA VAL A 105 19.55 17.27 -8.22
C VAL A 105 20.41 17.49 -6.98
N TYR A 106 19.83 17.33 -5.79
CA TYR A 106 20.58 17.49 -4.55
C TYR A 106 21.73 16.48 -4.41
N ALA A 107 21.48 15.21 -4.76
CA ALA A 107 22.52 14.18 -4.74
C ALA A 107 23.65 14.51 -5.73
N TYR A 108 23.32 14.92 -6.96
CA TYR A 108 24.32 15.29 -7.96
C TYR A 108 25.18 16.49 -7.52
N LEU A 109 24.58 17.52 -6.93
CA LEU A 109 25.31 18.69 -6.42
C LEU A 109 26.17 18.41 -5.19
N ARG A 110 25.89 17.33 -4.46
CA ARG A 110 26.65 16.94 -3.28
C ARG A 110 27.89 16.10 -3.64
N ASP A 111 27.77 15.28 -4.68
CA ASP A 111 28.78 14.29 -5.04
C ASP A 111 29.72 14.74 -6.19
N GLY A 112 29.47 15.91 -6.79
CA GLY A 112 30.32 16.54 -7.81
C GLY A 112 31.10 17.74 -7.27
#